data_AF-A0A7K2L4I3-F1
#
_entry.id   AF-A0A7K2L4I3-F1
#
_cell.length_a   1.000
_cell.length_b   1.000
_cell.length_c   1.000
_cell.angle_alpha   90.00
_cell.angle_beta   90.00
_cell.angle_gamma   90.00
#
_symmetry.space_group_name_H-M   'P 1'
#
loop_
_entity.id
_entity.type
_entity.pdbx_description
1 polymer ?
#
loop_
_entity_poly.entity_id
_entity_poly.type
_entity_poly.pdbx_seq_one_letter_code
_entity_poly.pdbx_strand_id
1 'polypeptide(L)' 'MTHDATPHGTEPTLEALEAAGFDVHALSDEQQDVIRALTPEELALLVDIRGRLDAAAPEVQAHADVAGGALF' A
#
# COMPACT_ATOMS: atom_id res chain seq x y z
N MET A 1 20.12 -20.15 3.40
CA MET A 1 20.20 -18.78 2.86
C MET A 1 19.68 -17.87 3.94
N THR A 2 20.60 -17.32 4.71
CA THR A 2 20.35 -16.40 5.82
C THR A 2 20.00 -15.04 5.23
N HIS A 3 18.75 -14.60 5.40
CA HIS A 3 18.40 -13.21 5.14
C HIS A 3 18.97 -12.39 6.30
N ASP A 4 20.10 -11.74 6.02
CA ASP A 4 20.75 -10.74 6.86
C ASP A 4 19.79 -9.54 6.97
N ALA A 5 18.99 -9.52 8.03
CA ALA A 5 18.10 -8.41 8.34
C ALA A 5 18.94 -7.25 8.88
N THR A 6 19.45 -6.40 7.98
CA THR A 6 20.00 -5.09 8.32
C THR A 6 18.91 -4.24 9.01
N PRO A 7 19.11 -3.78 10.26
CA PRO A 7 18.09 -3.10 11.03
C PRO A 7 18.07 -1.58 10.77
N HIS A 8 18.04 -1.12 9.51
CA HIS A 8 17.93 0.31 9.18
C HIS A 8 17.30 0.50 7.79
N GLY A 9 15.98 0.66 7.72
CA GLY A 9 15.29 0.92 6.44
C GLY A 9 13.80 0.58 6.37
N THR A 10 13.12 0.42 7.51
CA THR A 10 11.71 -0.03 7.55
C THR A 10 10.70 1.11 7.41
N GLU A 11 11.06 2.32 7.84
CA GLU A 11 10.26 3.55 7.67
C GLU A 11 10.02 3.94 6.19
N PRO A 12 11.02 3.91 5.27
CA PRO A 12 10.82 4.38 3.90
C PRO A 12 9.80 3.57 3.10
N THR A 13 9.55 2.30 3.45
CA THR A 13 8.54 1.46 2.77
C THR A 13 7.12 1.94 3.06
N LEU A 14 6.83 2.29 4.33
CA LEU A 14 5.52 2.80 4.72
C LEU A 14 5.34 4.25 4.26
N GLU A 15 6.37 5.08 4.37
CA GLU A 15 6.36 6.46 3.87
C GLU A 15 6.15 6.50 2.34
N ALA A 16 6.75 5.59 1.58
CA ALA A 16 6.55 5.50 0.14
C ALA A 16 5.11 5.11 -0.24
N LEU A 17 4.48 4.23 0.54
CA LEU A 17 3.09 3.87 0.35
C LEU A 17 2.15 5.02 0.74
N GLU A 18 2.41 5.70 1.85
CA GLU A 18 1.66 6.88 2.25
C GLU A 18 1.77 8.00 1.19
N ALA A 19 2.96 8.23 0.64
CA ALA A 19 3.18 9.18 -0.46
C ALA A 19 2.48 8.77 -1.77
N ALA A 20 2.34 7.46 -2.00
CA ALA A 20 1.50 6.91 -3.07
C ALA A 20 -0.01 6.97 -2.72
N GLY A 21 -0.36 7.49 -1.54
CA GLY A 21 -1.70 7.76 -1.05
C GLY A 21 -2.35 6.62 -0.27
N PHE A 22 -1.60 5.57 0.11
CA PHE A 22 -2.16 4.44 0.86
C PHE A 22 -2.38 4.86 2.30
N ASP A 23 -3.54 4.52 2.85
CA ASP A 23 -3.82 4.82 4.25
C ASP A 23 -3.14 3.77 5.14
N VAL A 24 -1.84 3.97 5.37
CA VAL A 24 -1.02 3.10 6.22
C VAL A 24 -1.47 3.11 7.68
N HIS A 25 -2.18 4.16 8.12
CA HIS A 25 -2.73 4.29 9.46
C HIS A 25 -4.01 3.47 9.66
N ALA A 26 -4.74 3.16 8.58
CA ALA A 26 -5.88 2.25 8.62
C ALA A 26 -5.48 0.77 8.72
N LEU A 27 -4.21 0.45 8.50
CA LEU A 27 -3.68 -0.92 8.58
C LEU A 27 -3.40 -1.32 10.03
N SER A 28 -3.69 -2.58 10.36
CA SER A 28 -3.28 -3.16 11.64
C SER A 28 -1.77 -3.35 11.73
N ASP A 29 -1.24 -3.49 12.94
CA ASP A 29 0.19 -3.72 13.16
C ASP A 29 0.71 -4.95 12.39
N GLU A 30 -0.07 -6.04 12.34
CA GLU A 30 0.25 -7.24 11.55
C GLU A 30 0.31 -6.96 10.05
N GLN A 31 -0.60 -6.14 9.52
CA GLN A 31 -0.58 -5.76 8.10
C GLN A 31 0.60 -4.86 7.78
N GLN A 32 0.95 -3.94 8.67
CA GLN A 32 2.16 -3.12 8.53
C GLN A 32 3.40 -4.01 8.54
N ASP A 33 3.46 -5.06 9.35
CA ASP A 33 4.58 -6.01 9.36
C ASP A 33 4.72 -6.77 8.03
N VAL A 34 3.61 -7.19 7.42
CA VAL A 34 3.60 -7.79 6.08
C VAL A 34 4.17 -6.81 5.05
N ILE A 35 3.75 -5.54 5.10
CA ILE A 35 4.24 -4.50 4.19
C ILE A 35 5.73 -4.23 4.40
N ARG A 36 6.18 -4.18 5.65
CA ARG A 36 7.59 -3.99 6.01
C ARG A 36 8.47 -5.15 5.54
N ALA A 37 7.89 -6.35 5.41
CA ALA A 37 8.58 -7.52 4.89
C ALA A 37 8.63 -7.58 3.35
N LEU A 38 7.90 -6.70 2.65
CA LEU A 38 7.94 -6.62 1.19
C LEU A 38 9.30 -6.12 0.71
N THR A 39 9.74 -6.69 -0.40
CA THR A 39 10.91 -6.18 -1.12
C THR A 39 10.60 -4.85 -1.81
N PRO A 40 11.62 -4.02 -2.11
CA PRO A 40 11.42 -2.77 -2.84
C PRO A 40 10.74 -2.96 -4.21
N GLU A 41 10.94 -4.12 -4.85
CA GLU A 41 10.36 -4.48 -6.14
C GLU A 41 8.85 -4.74 -6.02
N GLU A 42 8.44 -5.48 -4.97
CA GLU A 42 7.03 -5.73 -4.67
C GLU A 42 6.31 -4.44 -4.27
N LEU A 43 6.98 -3.59 -3.49
CA LEU A 43 6.46 -2.26 -3.13
C LEU A 43 6.21 -1.41 -4.37
N ALA A 44 7.20 -1.34 -5.28
CA ALA A 44 7.09 -0.60 -6.52
C ALA A 44 5.94 -1.12 -7.40
N LEU A 45 5.72 -2.44 -7.42
CA LEU A 45 4.60 -3.06 -8.12
C LEU A 45 3.24 -2.64 -7.52
N LEU A 46 3.10 -2.61 -6.19
CA LEU A 46 1.87 -2.14 -5.54
C LEU A 46 1.56 -0.67 -5.88
N VAL A 47 2.60 0.17 -5.88
CA VAL A 47 2.48 1.59 -6.27
C VAL A 47 2.09 1.74 -7.74
N ASP A 48 2.69 0.94 -8.65
CA ASP A 48 2.34 0.93 -10.07
C ASP A 48 0.89 0.50 -10.31
N ILE A 49 0.46 -0.60 -9.69
CA ILE A 49 -0.90 -1.11 -9.79
C ILE A 49 -1.89 -0.04 -9.33
N ARG A 50 -1.61 0.62 -8.22
CA ARG A 50 -2.44 1.72 -7.74
C ARG A 50 -2.51 2.87 -8.74
N GLY A 51 -1.37 3.37 -9.23
CA GLY A 51 -1.34 4.46 -10.19
C GLY A 51 -2.15 4.13 -11.45
N ARG A 52 -2.15 2.87 -11.87
CA ARG A 52 -2.98 2.38 -12.97
C ARG A 52 -4.47 2.29 -12.62
N LEU A 53 -4.82 1.92 -11.39
CA LEU A 53 -6.21 1.94 -10.91
C LEU A 53 -6.74 3.37 -10.81
N ASP A 54 -5.95 4.30 -10.27
CA ASP A 54 -6.26 5.73 -10.21
C ASP A 54 -6.42 6.33 -11.61
N ALA A 55 -5.53 5.99 -12.56
CA ALA A 55 -5.65 6.42 -13.95
C ALA A 55 -6.81 5.77 -14.71
N ALA A 56 -7.18 4.55 -14.33
CA ALA A 56 -8.30 3.81 -14.92
C ALA A 56 -9.66 4.23 -14.31
N ALA A 57 -9.68 4.86 -13.14
CA ALA A 57 -10.88 5.46 -12.56
C ALA A 57 -11.26 6.70 -13.38
N PRO A 58 -12.23 6.59 -14.31
CA PRO A 58 -12.64 7.71 -15.15
C PRO A 58 -13.43 8.71 -14.29
N GLU A 59 -13.51 9.95 -14.73
CA GLU A 59 -14.05 11.14 -14.06
C GLU A 59 -15.55 11.08 -13.63
N VAL A 60 -15.97 10.05 -12.88
CA VAL A 60 -17.35 9.86 -12.42
C VAL A 60 -17.37 9.47 -10.93
N GLN A 61 -16.92 10.38 -10.07
CA GLN A 61 -17.52 10.50 -8.73
C GLN A 61 -18.74 11.42 -8.83
N ALA A 62 -19.72 10.99 -9.62
CA ALA A 62 -21.08 11.50 -9.59
C ALA A 62 -22.02 10.35 -9.22
N HIS A 63 -21.71 9.66 -8.12
CA HIS A 63 -22.69 9.24 -7.13
C HIS A 63 -21.91 8.62 -5.96
N ALA A 64 -22.04 9.25 -4.80
CA ALA A 64 -21.77 8.57 -3.54
C ALA A 64 -22.66 7.33 -3.48
N ASP A 65 -22.06 6.15 -3.56
CA ASP A 65 -22.62 4.98 -2.89
C ASP A 65 -21.53 4.41 -1.99
N VAL A 66 -21.79 4.59 -0.71
CA VAL A 66 -21.01 4.12 0.40
C VAL A 66 -21.08 2.60 0.41
N ALA A 67 -20.01 1.94 -0.01
CA ALA A 67 -19.73 0.54 0.36
C ALA A 67 -18.24 0.23 0.32
N GLY A 68 -17.42 1.16 0.85
CA GLY A 68 -16.14 0.79 1.43
C GLY A 68 -16.39 0.09 2.76
N GLY A 69 -16.37 -1.22 2.79
CA GLY A 69 -16.55 -2.00 4.01
C GLY A 69 -16.40 -3.49 3.74
N ALA A 70 -15.33 -4.08 4.27
CA ALA A 70 -15.02 -5.50 4.23
C ALA A 70 -16.23 -6.38 4.55
N LEU A 71 -16.66 -7.23 3.60
CA LEU A 71 -17.23 -8.56 3.81
C LEU A 71 -17.08 -9.35 2.48
N PHE A 72 -16.84 -10.67 2.61
CA PHE A 72 -16.74 -11.75 1.60
C PHE A 72 -15.33 -12.27 1.29
#